data_AF-A0A1F8BMV9-F1
#
_entry.id   AF-A0A1F8BMV9-F1
#
_cell.length_a   1.000
_cell.length_b   1.000
_cell.length_c   1.000
_cell.angle_alpha   90.00
_cell.angle_beta   90.00
_cell.angle_gamma   90.00
#
_symmetry.space_group_name_H-M   'P 1'
#
loop_
_entity.id
_entity.type
_entity.pdbx_description
1 polymer ?
#
loop_
_entity_poly.entity_id
_entity_poly.type
_entity_poly.pdbx_seq_one_letter_code
_entity_poly.pdbx_strand_id
1 'polypeptide(L)'
;MNTIRVSATHARNNFFELLEKVSMGTQVLVERNNKLVAVIVPRKSKVDWEGLKKVMDDAHGILKDFDLSKSPLRGKKSKAWLSRISKY
;
A
#
# COMPACT_ATOMS: atom_id res chain seq x y z
N MET A 1 7.54 20.26 -4.57
CA MET A 1 6.47 19.29 -4.25
C MET A 1 5.39 20.09 -3.54
N ASN A 2 4.24 20.29 -4.18
CA ASN A 2 3.20 21.19 -3.67
C ASN A 2 2.24 20.42 -2.77
N THR A 3 1.89 21.00 -1.62
CA THR A 3 0.98 20.38 -0.65
C THR A 3 -0.25 21.26 -0.46
N ILE A 4 -1.43 20.66 -0.56
CA ILE A 4 -2.71 21.35 -0.39
C ILE A 4 -3.41 20.78 0.84
N ARG A 5 -3.91 21.65 1.72
CA ARG A 5 -4.74 21.27 2.87
C ARG A 5 -6.20 21.50 2.55
N VAL A 6 -7.04 20.50 2.77
CA VAL A 6 -8.48 20.56 2.48
C VAL A 6 -9.27 20.01 3.66
N SER A 7 -10.47 20.54 3.87
CA SER A 7 -11.39 19.97 4.85
C SER A 7 -11.96 18.64 4.35
N ALA A 8 -12.40 17.76 5.27
CA ALA A 8 -13.03 16.50 4.92
C ALA A 8 -14.27 16.68 4.01
N THR A 9 -15.05 17.74 4.23
CA THR A 9 -16.21 18.05 3.39
C THR A 9 -15.80 18.46 1.98
N HIS A 10 -14.76 19.30 1.85
CA HIS A 10 -14.23 19.70 0.55
C HIS A 10 -13.61 18.52 -0.20
N ALA A 11 -12.86 17.67 0.51
CA ALA A 11 -12.28 16.45 -0.04
C ALA A 11 -13.34 15.49 -0.59
N ARG A 12 -14.48 15.38 0.08
CA ARG A 12 -15.61 14.55 -0.38
C ARG A 12 -16.24 15.11 -1.65
N ASN A 13 -16.50 16.41 -1.68
CA ASN A 13 -17.25 17.03 -2.77
C ASN A 13 -16.40 17.15 -4.05
N ASN A 14 -15.09 17.37 -3.92
CA ASN A 14 -14.18 17.59 -5.05
C ASN A 14 -13.15 16.47 -5.21
N PHE A 15 -13.55 15.23 -4.87
CA PHE A 15 -12.63 14.10 -4.76
C PHE A 15 -11.84 13.83 -6.04
N PHE A 16 -12.50 13.82 -7.20
CA PHE A 16 -11.85 13.52 -8.49
C PHE A 16 -10.89 14.62 -8.96
N GLU A 17 -11.23 15.90 -8.76
CA GLU A 17 -10.32 17.02 -9.07
C GLU A 17 -9.06 16.97 -8.20
N LEU A 18 -9.22 16.58 -6.93
CA LEU A 18 -8.08 16.38 -6.03
C LEU A 18 -7.21 15.21 -6.49
N LEU A 19 -7.80 14.12 -6.99
CA LEU A 19 -7.04 13.00 -7.57
C LEU A 19 -6.27 13.41 -8.83
N GLU A 20 -6.85 14.25 -9.68
CA GLU A 20 -6.15 14.78 -10.86
C GLU A 20 -4.90 15.57 -10.44
N LYS A 21 -5.05 16.50 -9.49
CA LYS A 21 -3.93 17.26 -8.93
C LYS A 21 -2.89 16.36 -8.25
N VAL A 22 -3.34 15.31 -7.58
CA VAL A 22 -2.46 14.31 -6.96
C VAL A 22 -1.66 13.56 -8.02
N SER A 23 -2.28 13.19 -9.14
CA SER A 23 -1.58 12.52 -10.25
C SER A 23 -0.48 13.38 -10.87
N MET A 24 -0.66 14.71 -10.86
CA MET A 24 0.35 15.69 -11.29
C MET A 24 1.48 15.93 -10.26
N GLY A 25 1.48 15.20 -9.13
CA GLY A 25 2.54 15.30 -8.12
C GLY A 25 2.21 16.15 -6.90
N THR A 26 0.94 16.54 -6.73
CA THR A 26 0.48 17.29 -5.55
C THR A 26 0.17 16.35 -4.40
N GLN A 27 0.48 16.74 -3.16
CA GLN A 27 0.05 16.01 -1.98
C GLN A 27 -1.17 16.69 -1.35
N VAL A 28 -2.21 15.93 -1.03
CA VAL A 28 -3.43 16.48 -0.42
C VAL A 28 -3.55 15.99 1.01
N LEU A 29 -3.57 16.92 1.97
CA LEU A 29 -3.77 16.68 3.38
C LEU A 29 -5.25 16.94 3.71
N VAL A 30 -5.95 15.93 4.22
CA VAL A 30 -7.36 16.03 4.59
C VAL A 30 -7.48 16.23 6.09
N GLU A 31 -8.10 17.34 6.48
CA GLU A 31 -8.31 17.73 7.86
C GLU A 31 -9.79 17.67 8.25
N ARG A 32 -10.07 17.22 9.46
CA ARG A 32 -11.39 17.30 10.09
C ARG A 32 -11.21 17.88 11.48
N ASN A 33 -11.94 18.95 11.81
CA ASN A 33 -11.88 19.61 13.11
C ASN A 33 -10.44 20.00 13.50
N ASN A 34 -9.68 20.60 12.57
CA ASN A 34 -8.26 20.98 12.71
C ASN A 34 -7.31 19.82 13.05
N LYS A 35 -7.74 18.58 12.85
CA LYS A 35 -6.88 17.39 12.98
C LYS A 35 -6.68 16.77 11.61
N LEU A 36 -5.43 16.40 11.33
CA LEU A 36 -5.10 15.62 10.14
C LEU A 36 -5.75 14.24 10.25
N VAL A 37 -6.56 13.87 9.25
CA VAL A 37 -7.28 12.57 9.24
C VAL A 37 -6.77 11.67 8.12
N ALA A 38 -6.41 12.23 6.96
CA ALA A 38 -5.93 11.44 5.84
C ALA A 38 -4.95 12.22 4.96
N VAL A 39 -4.17 11.49 4.17
CA VAL A 39 -3.20 12.04 3.23
C VAL A 39 -3.34 11.29 1.90
N ILE A 40 -3.52 12.03 0.81
CA ILE A 40 -3.58 11.49 -0.55
C ILE A 40 -2.27 11.84 -1.25
N VAL A 41 -1.60 10.83 -1.78
CA VAL A 41 -0.30 10.94 -2.47
C VAL A 41 -0.36 10.23 -3.81
N PRO A 42 0.41 10.70 -4.82
CA PRO A 42 0.54 9.97 -6.07
C PRO A 42 1.10 8.58 -5.80
N ARG A 43 0.46 7.56 -6.37
CA ARG A 43 1.02 6.21 -6.38
C ARG A 43 2.31 6.26 -7.20
N LYS A 44 3.46 6.06 -6.54
CA LYS A 44 4.73 5.89 -7.24
C LYS A 44 4.59 4.71 -8.21
N SER A 45 4.91 4.93 -9.49
CA SER A 45 4.83 3.91 -10.54
C SER A 45 5.72 2.70 -10.25
N LYS A 46 6.78 2.92 -9.48
CA LYS A 46 7.61 1.88 -8.89
C LYS A 46 7.14 1.66 -7.46
N VAL A 47 6.57 0.49 -7.20
CA VAL A 47 6.42 -0.02 -5.84
C VAL A 47 7.82 -0.10 -5.26
N ASP A 48 8.08 0.68 -4.21
CA ASP A 48 9.30 0.56 -3.43
C ASP A 48 9.22 -0.74 -2.64
N TRP A 49 9.67 -1.82 -3.28
CA TRP A 49 9.65 -3.17 -2.72
C TRP A 49 10.48 -3.26 -1.44
N GLU A 50 11.53 -2.44 -1.31
CA GLU A 50 12.36 -2.37 -0.11
C GLU A 50 11.60 -1.71 1.04
N GLY A 51 10.94 -0.57 0.77
CA GLY A 51 10.07 0.10 1.73
C GLY A 51 8.89 -0.77 2.15
N LEU A 52 8.26 -1.47 1.20
CA LEU A 52 7.15 -2.40 1.48
C LEU A 52 7.62 -3.58 2.34
N LYS A 53 8.76 -4.20 1.98
CA LYS A 53 9.34 -5.30 2.73
C LYS A 53 9.67 -4.86 4.16
N LYS A 54 10.27 -3.68 4.33
CA LYS A 54 10.60 -3.13 5.64
C LYS A 54 9.34 -2.90 6.49
N VAL A 55 8.28 -2.33 5.92
CA VAL A 55 7.01 -2.15 6.63
C VAL A 55 6.34 -3.49 6.95
N MET A 56 6.44 -4.48 6.07
CA MET A 56 5.94 -5.84 6.34
C MET A 56 6.73 -6.54 7.44
N ASP A 57 8.06 -6.34 7.47
CA ASP A 57 8.94 -6.84 8.52
C ASP A 57 8.68 -6.11 9.87
N ASP A 58 8.44 -4.80 9.83
CA ASP A 58 8.09 -4.03 11.03
C ASP A 58 6.66 -4.36 11.53
N ALA A 59 5.76 -4.73 10.62
CA ALA A 59 4.38 -5.14 10.91
C ALA A 59 4.24 -6.61 11.37
N HIS A 60 5.35 -7.30 11.72
CA HIS A 60 5.44 -8.67 12.29
C HIS A 60 4.68 -8.87 13.63
N GLY A 61 3.43 -8.42 13.75
CA GLY A 61 2.50 -8.81 14.81
C GLY A 61 1.75 -10.11 14.50
N ILE A 62 1.59 -10.47 13.22
CA ILE A 62 0.83 -11.67 12.79
C ILE A 62 1.76 -12.79 12.27
N LEU A 63 2.94 -12.45 11.74
CA LEU A 63 3.87 -13.39 11.09
C LEU A 63 5.12 -13.74 11.94
N LYS A 64 5.21 -13.26 13.18
CA LYS A 64 6.38 -13.49 14.05
C LYS A 64 6.70 -14.97 14.27
N ASP A 65 5.66 -15.81 14.30
CA ASP A 65 5.75 -17.27 14.44
C ASP A 65 5.63 -18.01 13.10
N PHE A 66 5.47 -17.27 11.99
CA PHE A 66 5.34 -17.85 10.66
C PHE A 66 6.72 -18.19 10.09
N ASP A 67 7.19 -19.39 10.44
CA ASP A 67 8.38 -19.96 9.85
C ASP A 67 8.12 -20.32 8.37
N LEU A 68 8.66 -19.51 7.46
CA LEU A 68 8.58 -19.74 6.01
C LEU A 68 9.11 -21.12 5.60
N SER A 69 10.01 -21.73 6.38
CA SER A 69 10.51 -23.08 6.10
C SER A 69 9.48 -24.17 6.39
N LYS A 70 8.52 -23.89 7.29
CA LYS A 70 7.38 -24.77 7.62
C LYS A 70 6.13 -24.44 6.82
N SER A 71 6.20 -23.46 5.91
CA SER A 71 5.06 -23.08 5.07
C SER A 71 4.56 -24.29 4.26
N PRO A 72 3.25 -24.60 4.30
CA PRO A 72 2.68 -25.70 3.51
C PRO A 72 2.83 -25.49 2.00
N LEU A 73 3.21 -24.28 1.56
CA LEU A 73 3.48 -23.93 0.16
C LEU A 73 4.92 -24.26 -0.30
N ARG A 74 5.84 -24.56 0.62
CA ARG A 74 7.24 -24.89 0.31
C ARG A 74 7.59 -26.37 0.47
N GLY A 75 6.60 -27.21 0.80
CA GLY A 75 6.76 -28.65 0.89
C GLY A 75 6.96 -29.34 -0.47
N LYS A 76 7.45 -30.59 -0.45
CA LYS A 76 7.66 -31.39 -1.68
C LYS A 76 6.39 -31.49 -2.54
N LYS A 77 5.23 -31.69 -1.92
CA LYS A 77 3.93 -31.83 -2.62
C LYS A 77 3.51 -30.52 -3.29
N SER A 78 3.68 -29.40 -2.61
CA SER A 78 3.37 -28.06 -3.13
C SER A 78 4.30 -27.66 -4.28
N LYS A 79 5.59 -28.00 -4.19
CA LYS A 79 6.56 -27.82 -5.29
C LYS A 79 6.17 -28.61 -6.54
N ALA A 80 5.72 -29.87 -6.36
CA ALA A 80 5.24 -30.70 -7.46
C ALA A 80 3.98 -30.11 -8.12
N TRP A 81 3.02 -29.62 -7.32
CA TRP A 81 1.80 -28.97 -7.81
C TRP A 81 2.09 -27.68 -8.59
N LEU A 82 2.94 -26.80 -8.04
CA LEU A 82 3.36 -25.56 -8.72
C LEU A 82 4.08 -25.85 -10.05
N SER A 83 4.96 -26.86 -10.08
CA SER A 83 5.67 -27.26 -11.31
C SER A 83 4.75 -27.79 -12.40
N ARG A 84 3.60 -28.36 -12.00
CA ARG A 84 2.60 -28.91 -12.92
C ARG A 84 1.75 -27.80 -13.52
N ILE A 85 1.45 -26.76 -12.75
CA ILE A 85 0.68 -25.61 -13.24
C ILE A 85 1.53 -24.68 -14.08
N SER A 86 2.84 -24.50 -13.79
CA SER A 86 3.71 -23.65 -14.61
C SER A 86 4.04 -24.20 -16.00
N LYS A 87 3.57 -25.41 -16.33
CA LYS A 87 3.72 -26.04 -17.65
C LYS A 87 2.49 -25.85 -18.54
N TYR A 88 1.41 -25.28 -18.02
CA TYR A 88 0.28 -24.77 -18.77
C TYR A 88 0.46 -23.27 -18.97
#